data_AF-A0A7S1GVM8-F1
#
_entry.id   AF-A0A7S1GVM8-F1
#
_cell.length_a   1.000
_cell.length_b   1.000
_cell.length_c   1.000
_cell.angle_alpha   90.00
_cell.angle_beta   90.00
_cell.angle_gamma   90.00
#
_symmetry.space_group_name_H-M   'P 1'
#
loop_
_entity.id
_entity.type
_entity.pdbx_description
1 polymer ?
#
loop_
_entity_poly.entity_id
_entity_poly.type
_entity_poly.pdbx_seq_one_letter_code
_entity_poly.pdbx_strand_id
1 'polypeptide(L)'
;APHRLALQGLIDGMTQLPSPEERHTCLALVRRLLGCLMEEPRFAVTNQLIDSCPHTSVRALLLHDVKEEALKAWPASTAETSSSPYLKMSVSLLLRTLSPPGKSLLFHRLDEIQSALNFYRMLLIKDRKNNLTRVWDAENLKMVKEKSLEPLTKACEELLGELDG
;
A
#
# COMPACT_ATOMS: atom_id res chain seq x y z
N ALA A 1 -10.88 -18.53 10.68
CA ALA A 1 -10.45 -19.66 9.83
C ALA A 1 -8.95 -19.88 10.00
N PRO A 2 -8.47 -21.14 10.05
CA PRO A 2 -7.11 -21.49 10.44
C PRO A 2 -6.00 -20.84 9.58
N HIS A 3 -6.26 -20.62 8.28
CA HIS A 3 -5.31 -19.94 7.38
C HIS A 3 -5.00 -18.49 7.79
N ARG A 4 -5.96 -17.78 8.41
CA ARG A 4 -5.74 -16.41 8.89
C ARG A 4 -4.83 -16.38 10.10
N LEU A 5 -4.96 -17.35 11.00
CA LEU A 5 -4.11 -17.47 12.18
C LEU A 5 -2.66 -17.80 11.79
N ALA A 6 -2.48 -18.65 10.78
CA ALA A 6 -1.15 -18.96 10.25
C ALA A 6 -0.46 -17.72 9.64
N LEU A 7 -1.19 -16.94 8.82
CA LEU A 7 -0.64 -15.70 8.24
C LEU A 7 -0.35 -14.65 9.31
N GLN A 8 -1.23 -14.50 10.30
CA GLN A 8 -1.00 -13.57 11.40
C GLN A 8 0.22 -13.97 12.22
N GLY A 9 0.39 -15.25 12.55
CA GLY A 9 1.57 -15.74 13.27
C GLY A 9 2.88 -15.49 12.51
N LEU A 10 2.87 -15.57 11.18
CA LEU A 10 4.03 -15.21 10.36
C LEU A 10 4.29 -13.70 10.38
N ILE A 11 3.25 -12.86 10.30
CA ILE A 11 3.37 -11.40 10.40
C ILE A 11 3.91 -10.97 11.76
N ASP A 12 3.41 -11.58 12.83
CA ASP A 12 3.92 -11.34 14.18
C ASP A 12 5.39 -11.77 14.27
N GLY A 13 5.72 -12.94 13.69
CA GLY A 13 7.08 -13.44 13.58
C GLY A 13 8.04 -12.49 12.83
N MET A 14 7.56 -11.79 11.79
CA MET A 14 8.35 -10.79 11.06
C MET A 14 8.80 -9.60 11.91
N THR A 15 8.16 -9.35 13.05
CA THR A 15 8.46 -8.19 13.90
C THR A 15 8.96 -8.57 15.30
N GLN A 16 8.52 -9.70 15.84
CA GLN A 16 8.77 -10.09 17.23
C GLN A 16 9.91 -11.09 17.40
N LEU A 17 10.31 -11.83 16.35
CA LEU A 17 11.41 -12.79 16.47
C LEU A 17 12.75 -12.06 16.66
N PRO A 18 13.63 -12.54 17.55
CA PRO A 18 14.87 -11.85 17.88
C PRO A 18 15.90 -11.92 16.75
N SER A 19 15.95 -13.05 16.02
CA SER A 19 16.89 -13.22 14.92
C SER A 19 16.41 -12.50 13.65
N PRO A 20 17.26 -11.65 13.03
CA PRO A 20 16.96 -11.10 11.72
C PRO A 20 16.68 -12.18 10.68
N GLU A 21 17.41 -13.29 10.69
CA GLU A 21 17.25 -14.38 9.73
C GLU A 21 15.87 -15.04 9.84
N GLU A 22 15.38 -15.22 11.05
CA GLU A 22 14.04 -15.75 11.31
C GLU A 22 12.95 -14.78 10.83
N ARG A 23 13.10 -13.48 11.10
CA ARG A 23 12.18 -12.44 10.59
C ARG A 23 12.12 -12.43 9.07
N HIS A 24 13.27 -12.54 8.40
CA HIS A 24 13.34 -12.65 6.93
C HIS A 24 12.71 -13.96 6.43
N THR A 25 12.88 -15.05 7.16
CA THR A 25 12.25 -16.34 6.85
C THR A 25 10.73 -16.24 6.92
N CYS A 26 10.18 -15.60 7.97
CA CYS A 26 8.74 -15.34 8.06
C CYS A 26 8.21 -14.53 6.86
N LEU A 27 8.92 -13.48 6.47
CA LEU A 27 8.57 -12.70 5.27
C LEU A 27 8.59 -13.56 3.99
N ALA A 28 9.65 -14.35 3.80
CA ALA A 28 9.77 -15.25 2.65
C ALA A 28 8.62 -16.26 2.60
N LEU A 29 8.21 -16.80 3.75
CA LEU A 29 7.06 -17.70 3.85
C LEU A 29 5.75 -17.00 3.51
N VAL A 30 5.49 -15.79 4.03
CA VAL A 30 4.29 -15.01 3.67
C VAL A 30 4.23 -14.78 2.16
N ARG A 31 5.32 -14.31 1.55
CA ARG A 31 5.39 -14.08 0.10
C ARG A 31 5.19 -15.36 -0.70
N ARG A 32 5.77 -16.48 -0.26
CA ARG A 32 5.59 -17.78 -0.91
C ARG A 32 4.13 -18.24 -0.84
N LEU A 33 3.49 -18.11 0.32
CA LEU A 33 2.08 -18.45 0.50
C LEU A 33 1.16 -17.60 -0.38
N LEU A 34 1.40 -16.28 -0.42
CA LEU A 34 0.68 -15.38 -1.33
C LEU A 34 0.94 -15.74 -2.79
N GLY A 35 2.17 -16.12 -3.14
CA GLY A 35 2.55 -16.54 -4.49
C GLY A 35 1.84 -17.82 -4.97
N CYS A 36 1.37 -18.67 -4.06
CA CYS A 36 0.56 -19.85 -4.40
C CYS A 36 -0.89 -19.51 -4.79
N LEU A 37 -1.34 -18.27 -4.57
CA LEU A 37 -2.70 -17.84 -4.86
C LEU A 37 -2.79 -17.26 -6.29
N MET A 38 -3.95 -17.46 -6.91
CA MET A 38 -4.33 -16.77 -8.15
C MET A 38 -4.42 -15.25 -7.91
N GLU A 39 -4.32 -14.46 -8.97
CA GLU A 39 -4.18 -13.00 -8.90
C GLU A 39 -5.26 -12.31 -8.05
N GLU A 40 -6.54 -12.60 -8.27
CA GLU A 40 -7.65 -12.01 -7.52
C GLU A 40 -7.64 -12.39 -6.03
N PRO A 41 -7.61 -13.68 -5.64
CA PRO A 41 -7.46 -14.08 -4.24
C PRO A 41 -6.20 -13.53 -3.59
N ARG A 42 -5.09 -13.47 -4.33
CA ARG A 42 -3.82 -12.92 -3.84
C ARG A 42 -3.97 -11.45 -3.49
N PHE A 43 -4.53 -10.65 -4.39
CA PHE A 43 -4.82 -9.25 -4.12
C PHE A 43 -5.78 -9.11 -2.93
N ALA A 44 -6.87 -9.88 -2.88
CA ALA A 44 -7.84 -9.81 -1.79
C ALA A 44 -7.22 -10.11 -0.42
N VAL A 45 -6.38 -11.16 -0.33
CA VAL A 45 -5.67 -11.50 0.91
C VAL A 45 -4.67 -10.42 1.27
N THR A 46 -3.82 -9.96 0.33
CA THR A 46 -2.86 -8.88 0.59
C THR A 46 -3.56 -7.60 1.04
N ASN A 47 -4.66 -7.23 0.40
CA ASN A 47 -5.47 -6.07 0.75
C ASN A 47 -6.03 -6.19 2.18
N GLN A 48 -6.52 -7.38 2.54
CA GLN A 48 -6.99 -7.66 3.89
C GLN A 48 -5.85 -7.57 4.92
N LEU A 49 -4.66 -8.07 4.59
CA LEU A 49 -3.49 -7.99 5.47
C LEU A 49 -3.03 -6.53 5.68
N ILE A 50 -3.09 -5.69 4.64
CA ILE A 50 -2.80 -4.25 4.77
C ILE A 50 -3.76 -3.59 5.77
N ASP A 51 -5.03 -4.00 5.78
CA ASP A 51 -6.06 -3.42 6.65
C ASP A 51 -5.99 -3.94 8.09
N SER A 52 -5.64 -5.21 8.30
CA SER A 52 -5.66 -5.83 9.64
C SER A 52 -4.30 -5.85 10.33
N CYS A 53 -3.19 -5.61 9.62
CA CYS A 53 -1.86 -5.69 10.20
C CYS A 53 -1.61 -4.51 11.15
N PRO A 54 -1.19 -4.76 12.41
CA PRO A 54 -0.89 -3.68 13.35
C PRO A 54 0.48 -3.02 13.09
N HIS A 55 1.34 -3.64 12.27
CA HIS A 55 2.71 -3.20 12.06
C HIS A 55 2.84 -2.38 10.78
N THR A 56 3.09 -1.08 10.91
CA THR A 56 3.16 -0.13 9.80
C THR A 56 4.28 -0.44 8.80
N SER A 57 5.42 -0.95 9.27
CA SER A 57 6.52 -1.41 8.41
C SER A 57 6.13 -2.61 7.54
N VAL A 58 5.34 -3.55 8.08
CA VAL A 58 4.81 -4.68 7.31
C VAL A 58 3.76 -4.21 6.31
N ARG A 59 2.88 -3.29 6.70
CA ARG A 59 1.92 -2.66 5.76
C ARG A 59 2.63 -1.95 4.62
N ALA A 60 3.71 -1.21 4.91
CA ALA A 60 4.52 -0.54 3.91
C ALA A 60 5.13 -1.52 2.90
N LEU A 61 5.60 -2.68 3.38
CA LEU A 61 6.13 -3.76 2.55
C LEU A 61 5.06 -4.41 1.68
N LEU A 62 3.86 -4.68 2.23
CA LEU A 62 2.74 -5.22 1.46
C LEU A 62 2.26 -4.23 0.39
N LEU A 63 2.22 -2.94 0.69
CA LEU A 63 1.93 -1.87 -0.28
C LEU A 63 2.99 -1.81 -1.39
N HIS A 64 4.25 -2.00 -1.04
CA HIS A 64 5.33 -2.10 -2.02
C HIS A 64 5.12 -3.31 -2.94
N ASP A 65 4.81 -4.48 -2.39
CA ASP A 65 4.53 -5.69 -3.17
C ASP A 65 3.31 -5.48 -4.10
N VAL A 66 2.25 -4.81 -3.63
CA VAL A 66 1.09 -4.43 -4.47
C VAL A 66 1.50 -3.50 -5.61
N LYS A 67 2.35 -2.51 -5.35
CA LYS A 67 2.87 -1.59 -6.37
C LYS A 67 3.68 -2.36 -7.43
N GLU A 68 4.53 -3.30 -7.03
CA GLU A 68 5.30 -4.13 -7.97
C GLU A 68 4.39 -5.04 -8.81
N GLU A 69 3.35 -5.63 -8.21
CA GLU A 69 2.35 -6.41 -8.95
C GLU A 69 1.55 -5.54 -9.93
N ALA A 70 1.15 -4.33 -9.52
CA ALA A 70 0.51 -3.36 -10.42
C ALA A 70 1.44 -3.00 -11.60
N LEU A 71 2.74 -2.83 -11.33
CA LEU A 71 3.73 -2.55 -12.37
C LEU A 71 3.91 -3.72 -13.35
N LYS A 72 3.91 -4.97 -12.85
CA LYS A 72 3.95 -6.18 -13.69
C LYS A 72 2.70 -6.36 -14.53
N ALA A 73 1.53 -6.04 -13.96
CA ALA A 73 0.24 -6.13 -14.63
C ALA A 73 -0.02 -4.98 -15.62
N TRP A 74 0.91 -4.00 -15.69
CA TRP A 74 0.79 -2.88 -16.60
C TRP A 74 0.92 -3.35 -18.05
N PRO A 75 -0.06 -3.07 -18.92
CA PRO A 75 -0.04 -3.59 -20.28
C PRO A 75 1.14 -3.02 -21.07
N ALA A 76 1.74 -3.86 -21.91
CA ALA A 76 2.86 -3.46 -22.77
C ALA A 76 2.41 -2.51 -23.89
N SER A 77 1.15 -2.62 -24.31
CA SER A 77 0.52 -1.80 -25.34
C SER A 77 -0.73 -1.08 -24.82
N THR A 78 -0.99 0.10 -25.35
CA THR A 78 -2.12 0.95 -24.96
C THR A 78 -3.49 0.41 -25.38
N ALA A 79 -3.54 -0.58 -26.28
CA ALA A 79 -4.77 -1.21 -26.75
C ALA A 79 -5.29 -2.32 -25.81
N GLU A 80 -4.51 -2.74 -24.83
CA GLU A 80 -4.88 -3.81 -23.91
C GLU A 80 -5.55 -3.24 -22.66
N THR A 81 -6.82 -3.60 -22.45
CA THR A 81 -7.47 -3.40 -21.15
C THR A 81 -6.95 -4.45 -20.17
N SER A 82 -6.09 -4.04 -19.24
CA SER A 82 -5.68 -4.91 -18.13
C SER A 82 -6.84 -5.07 -17.15
N SER A 83 -7.25 -6.32 -16.90
CA SER A 83 -8.31 -6.64 -15.94
C SER A 83 -7.80 -6.77 -14.51
N SER A 84 -6.51 -6.55 -14.28
CA SER A 84 -5.84 -6.83 -13.02
C SER A 84 -6.46 -6.08 -11.84
N PRO A 85 -6.74 -6.77 -10.71
CA PRO A 85 -7.23 -6.12 -9.50
C PRO A 85 -6.22 -5.12 -8.94
N TYR A 86 -4.92 -5.35 -9.14
CA TYR A 86 -3.84 -4.47 -8.69
C TYR A 86 -3.90 -3.08 -9.33
N LEU A 87 -4.42 -2.98 -10.56
CA LEU A 87 -4.63 -1.70 -11.25
C LEU A 87 -6.00 -1.11 -10.91
N LYS A 88 -7.07 -1.91 -11.04
CA LYS A 88 -8.45 -1.44 -10.86
C LYS A 88 -8.72 -0.88 -9.45
N MET A 89 -8.13 -1.50 -8.43
CA MET A 89 -8.39 -1.16 -7.02
C MET A 89 -7.28 -0.28 -6.42
N SER A 90 -6.27 0.11 -7.21
CA SER A 90 -5.11 0.87 -6.74
C SER A 90 -5.49 2.22 -6.11
N VAL A 91 -6.36 2.99 -6.77
CA VAL A 91 -6.81 4.30 -6.28
C VAL A 91 -7.60 4.17 -4.98
N SER A 92 -8.52 3.20 -4.89
CA SER A 92 -9.28 2.96 -3.66
C SER A 92 -8.39 2.53 -2.49
N LEU A 93 -7.39 1.68 -2.76
CA LEU A 93 -6.41 1.28 -1.76
C LEU A 93 -5.61 2.49 -1.28
N LEU A 94 -5.11 3.32 -2.19
CA LEU A 94 -4.34 4.53 -1.87
C LEU A 94 -5.13 5.53 -1.06
N LEU A 95 -6.40 5.79 -1.39
CA LEU A 95 -7.27 6.70 -0.62
C LEU A 95 -7.40 6.24 0.84
N ARG A 96 -7.59 4.94 1.06
CA ARG A 96 -7.69 4.37 2.40
C ARG A 96 -6.35 4.42 3.14
N THR A 97 -5.25 4.10 2.47
CA THR A 97 -3.91 4.11 3.07
C THR A 97 -3.42 5.52 3.39
N LEU A 98 -3.61 6.48 2.49
CA LEU A 98 -3.23 7.88 2.66
C LEU A 98 -4.26 8.69 3.46
N SER A 99 -5.32 8.06 3.97
CA SER A 99 -6.25 8.72 4.88
C SER A 99 -5.47 9.27 6.08
N PRO A 100 -5.65 10.56 6.42
CA PRO A 100 -4.78 11.27 7.34
C PRO A 100 -4.78 10.59 8.70
N PRO A 101 -3.61 10.19 9.22
CA PRO A 101 -3.51 9.96 10.64
C PRO A 101 -3.76 11.26 11.40
N GLY A 102 -4.28 11.16 12.62
CA GLY A 102 -4.11 12.26 13.57
C GLY A 102 -2.61 12.58 13.73
N LYS A 103 -2.28 13.85 14.01
CA LYS A 103 -0.90 14.37 14.11
C LYS A 103 0.06 13.44 14.85
N SER A 104 -0.37 12.89 15.99
CA SER A 104 0.44 11.99 16.84
C SER A 104 0.83 10.66 16.18
N LEU A 105 0.14 10.23 15.12
CA LEU A 105 0.38 8.95 14.46
C LEU A 105 1.16 9.09 13.14
N LEU A 106 1.51 10.31 12.73
CA LEU A 106 2.20 10.55 11.46
C LEU A 106 3.59 9.89 11.43
N PHE A 107 4.39 10.06 12.48
CA PHE A 107 5.71 9.41 12.59
C PHE A 107 5.60 7.88 12.61
N HIS A 108 4.62 7.32 13.33
CA HIS A 108 4.42 5.87 13.39
C HIS A 108 4.03 5.26 12.05
N ARG A 109 3.40 6.04 11.16
CA ARG A 109 2.95 5.60 9.83
C ARG A 109 3.85 6.08 8.70
N LEU A 110 5.02 6.65 8.99
CA LEU A 110 5.87 7.29 7.98
C LEU A 110 6.22 6.33 6.83
N ASP A 111 6.67 5.12 7.15
CA ASP A 111 7.01 4.09 6.16
C ASP A 111 5.82 3.72 5.27
N GLU A 112 4.64 3.60 5.88
CA GLU A 112 3.40 3.26 5.20
C GLU A 112 2.97 4.37 4.24
N ILE A 113 2.96 5.61 4.72
CA ILE A 113 2.62 6.81 3.95
C ILE A 113 3.60 6.99 2.80
N GLN A 114 4.90 6.84 3.05
CA GLN A 114 5.93 6.95 2.02
C GLN A 114 5.76 5.88 0.95
N SER A 115 5.48 4.63 1.33
CA SER A 115 5.22 3.55 0.36
C SER A 115 4.00 3.86 -0.50
N ALA A 116 2.92 4.35 0.11
CA ALA A 116 1.69 4.73 -0.59
C ALA A 116 1.88 5.94 -1.53
N LEU A 117 2.59 6.99 -1.10
CA LEU A 117 2.91 8.14 -1.95
C LEU A 117 3.78 7.73 -3.14
N ASN A 118 4.73 6.82 -2.93
CA ASN A 118 5.54 6.26 -4.02
C ASN A 118 4.70 5.48 -5.03
N PHE A 119 3.72 4.70 -4.54
CA PHE A 119 2.78 4.00 -5.41
C PHE A 119 1.87 4.98 -6.17
N TYR A 120 1.31 5.99 -5.50
CA TYR A 120 0.52 7.04 -6.15
C TYR A 120 1.31 7.77 -7.23
N ARG A 121 2.57 8.15 -6.94
CA ARG A 121 3.48 8.75 -7.92
C ARG A 121 3.70 7.85 -9.14
N MET A 122 3.87 6.54 -8.92
CA MET A 122 3.99 5.58 -10.02
C MET A 122 2.75 5.60 -10.91
N LEU A 123 1.55 5.59 -10.33
CA LEU A 123 0.29 5.65 -11.08
C LEU A 123 0.21 6.92 -11.93
N LEU A 124 0.47 8.09 -11.33
CA LEU A 124 0.44 9.36 -12.05
C LEU A 124 1.41 9.35 -13.26
N ILE A 125 2.61 8.82 -13.08
CA ILE A 125 3.61 8.76 -14.16
C ILE A 125 3.19 7.77 -15.26
N LYS A 126 2.82 6.54 -14.88
CA LYS A 126 2.55 5.44 -15.83
C LYS A 126 1.23 5.61 -16.56
N ASP A 127 0.24 6.19 -15.90
CA ASP A 127 -1.14 6.21 -16.39
C ASP A 127 -1.54 7.48 -17.14
N ARG A 128 -0.57 8.37 -17.40
CA ARG A 128 -0.80 9.68 -18.02
C ARG A 128 -1.46 9.63 -19.40
N LYS A 129 -1.28 8.55 -20.16
CA LYS A 129 -1.77 8.45 -21.55
C LYS A 129 -3.17 7.83 -21.65
N ASN A 130 -3.45 6.80 -20.85
CA ASN A 130 -4.64 5.95 -21.05
C ASN A 130 -5.58 5.97 -19.86
N ASN A 131 -5.14 6.47 -18.70
CA ASN A 131 -5.94 6.56 -17.49
C ASN A 131 -6.66 5.24 -17.11
N LEU A 132 -5.96 4.12 -17.26
CA LEU A 132 -6.42 2.75 -16.99
C LEU A 132 -6.91 2.58 -15.55
N THR A 133 -6.20 3.17 -14.60
CA THR A 133 -6.51 3.13 -13.17
C THR A 133 -7.51 4.19 -12.75
N ARG A 134 -7.90 5.09 -13.68
CA ARG A 134 -8.74 6.26 -13.43
C ARG A 134 -8.13 7.27 -12.47
N VAL A 135 -6.83 7.19 -12.20
CA VAL A 135 -6.13 8.11 -11.29
C VAL A 135 -6.22 9.57 -11.76
N TRP A 136 -6.38 9.81 -13.07
CA TRP A 136 -6.54 11.14 -13.66
C TRP A 136 -8.00 11.60 -13.79
N ASP A 137 -8.97 10.79 -13.37
CA ASP A 137 -10.36 11.24 -13.31
C ASP A 137 -10.45 12.43 -12.34
N ALA A 138 -11.16 13.49 -12.75
CA ALA A 138 -11.25 14.73 -11.96
C ALA A 138 -11.78 14.47 -10.54
N GLU A 139 -12.72 13.54 -10.39
CA GLU A 139 -13.23 13.10 -9.10
C GLU A 139 -12.15 12.44 -8.23
N ASN A 140 -11.38 11.51 -8.79
CA ASN A 140 -10.31 10.82 -8.05
C ASN A 140 -9.18 11.77 -7.66
N LEU A 141 -8.76 12.67 -8.56
CA LEU A 141 -7.75 13.68 -8.26
C LEU A 141 -8.22 14.61 -7.13
N LYS A 142 -9.47 15.09 -7.22
CA LYS A 142 -10.07 15.91 -6.18
C LYS A 142 -10.13 15.16 -4.85
N MET A 143 -10.58 13.90 -4.87
CA MET A 143 -10.72 13.07 -3.69
C MET A 143 -9.37 12.80 -3.02
N VAL A 144 -8.33 12.41 -3.77
CA VAL A 144 -6.98 12.19 -3.23
C VAL A 144 -6.41 13.51 -2.68
N LYS A 145 -6.61 14.63 -3.38
CA LYS A 145 -6.14 15.93 -2.91
C LYS A 145 -6.79 16.33 -1.58
N GLU A 146 -8.12 16.39 -1.54
CA GLU A 146 -8.88 16.92 -0.40
C GLU A 146 -8.93 15.96 0.79
N LYS A 147 -8.98 14.64 0.55
CA LYS A 147 -9.12 13.63 1.61
C LYS A 147 -7.80 13.07 2.10
N SER A 148 -6.71 13.26 1.38
CA SER A 148 -5.42 12.66 1.72
C SER A 148 -4.29 13.68 1.72
N LEU A 149 -3.97 14.30 0.58
CA LEU A 149 -2.75 15.11 0.43
C LEU A 149 -2.80 16.41 1.23
N GLU A 150 -3.89 17.19 1.14
CA GLU A 150 -4.04 18.45 1.90
C GLU A 150 -3.99 18.21 3.42
N PRO A 151 -4.73 17.24 3.99
CA PRO A 151 -4.57 16.87 5.40
C PRO A 151 -3.16 16.44 5.79
N LEU A 152 -2.47 15.66 4.95
CA LEU A 152 -1.10 15.23 5.20
C LEU A 152 -0.13 16.42 5.20
N THR A 153 -0.27 17.34 4.24
CA THR A 153 0.52 18.58 4.19
C THR A 153 0.33 19.39 5.47
N LYS A 154 -0.92 19.63 5.88
CA LYS A 154 -1.23 20.36 7.11
C LYS A 154 -0.62 19.67 8.35
N ALA A 155 -0.75 18.35 8.46
CA ALA A 155 -0.17 17.61 9.58
C ALA A 155 1.37 17.71 9.62
N CYS A 156 2.04 17.71 8.46
CA CYS A 156 3.48 17.93 8.38
C CYS A 156 3.87 19.35 8.78
N GLU A 157 3.16 20.38 8.31
CA GLU A 157 3.42 21.78 8.67
C GLU A 157 3.25 22.02 10.18
N GLU A 158 2.20 21.46 10.77
CA GLU A 158 1.96 21.53 12.21
C GLU A 158 3.05 20.82 13.04
N LEU A 159 3.66 19.76 12.51
CA LEU A 159 4.78 19.07 13.17
C LEU A 159 6.09 19.85 13.04
N LEU A 160 6.36 20.43 11.87
CA LEU A 160 7.55 21.27 11.65
C LEU A 160 7.53 22.50 12.55
N GLY A 161 6.37 23.17 12.67
CA GLY A 161 6.22 24.33 13.55
C GLY A 161 6.42 24.04 15.04
N GLU A 162 6.25 22.78 15.49
CA GLU A 162 6.58 22.36 16.86
C GLU A 162 8.06 22.04 17.07
N LEU A 163 8.79 21.72 16.01
CA LEU A 163 10.23 21.44 16.09
C LEU A 163 11.08 22.72 16.07
N ASP A 164 10.54 23.79 15.49
CA ASP A 164 11.19 25.10 15.37
C ASP A 164 10.92 26.03 16.57
N GLY A 165 10.03 25.66 17.50
CA GLY A 165 9.63 26.44 18.68
C GLY A 165 10.12 25.84 20.00
#